data_AF-A0A8X6H9W8-F1
#
_entry.id   AF-A0A8X6H9W8-F1
#
_cell.length_a   1.000
_cell.length_b   1.000
_cell.length_c   1.000
_cell.angle_alpha   90.00
_cell.angle_beta   90.00
_cell.angle_gamma   90.00
#
_symmetry.space_group_name_H-M   'P 1'
#
loop_
_entity.id
_entity.type
_entity.pdbx_description
1 polymer ?
#
loop_
_entity_poly.entity_id
_entity_poly.type
_entity_poly.pdbx_seq_one_letter_code
_entity_poly.pdbx_strand_id
1 'polypeptide(L)'
;MQFAVPMDWREPTNHVDNCYFCMTPPMNMGWSRKKKGRLKYSCIPSAIQAVPHSADMPILDPSKKWEIVQDYVEDEEFISPGTSHDPDFEAEDLNEPHRLNQAELSDLV
;
A
#
# COMPACT_ATOMS: atom_id res chain seq x y z
N MET A 1 11.50 -2.93 -15.58
CA MET A 1 11.68 -4.33 -15.15
C MET A 1 10.32 -4.98 -15.23
N GLN A 2 10.18 -6.01 -16.06
CA GLN A 2 9.00 -6.87 -16.09
C GLN A 2 9.31 -8.12 -15.26
N PHE A 3 8.32 -8.59 -14.51
CA PHE A 3 8.42 -9.81 -13.72
C PHE A 3 7.45 -10.82 -14.34
N ALA A 4 7.88 -12.08 -14.47
CA ALA A 4 6.99 -13.14 -14.89
C ALA A 4 6.01 -13.52 -13.78
N VAL A 5 6.45 -13.38 -12.52
CA VAL A 5 5.60 -13.58 -11.33
C VAL A 5 5.80 -12.36 -10.42
N PRO A 6 4.73 -11.65 -10.03
CA PRO A 6 4.84 -10.54 -9.10
C PRO A 6 5.31 -11.02 -7.72
N MET A 7 5.70 -10.06 -6.88
CA MET A 7 6.02 -10.35 -5.47
C MET A 7 4.75 -10.80 -4.75
N ASP A 8 4.84 -11.90 -4.01
CA ASP A 8 3.73 -12.43 -3.19
C ASP A 8 3.91 -11.94 -1.76
N TRP A 9 2.88 -11.24 -1.26
CA TRP A 9 2.85 -10.65 0.08
C TRP A 9 1.90 -11.45 0.95
N ARG A 10 2.43 -11.97 2.06
CA ARG A 10 1.66 -12.79 3.01
C ARG A 10 1.76 -12.19 4.40
N GLU A 11 0.84 -12.62 5.27
CA GLU A 11 0.84 -12.23 6.66
C GLU A 11 2.11 -12.75 7.36
N PRO A 12 2.86 -11.88 8.06
CA PRO A 12 4.05 -12.29 8.80
C PRO A 12 3.67 -13.14 10.02
N THR A 13 4.38 -14.24 10.23
CA THR A 13 4.13 -15.10 11.41
C THR A 13 4.85 -14.61 12.66
N ASN A 14 5.90 -13.80 12.51
CA ASN A 14 6.62 -13.17 13.61
C ASN A 14 7.33 -11.88 13.13
N HIS A 15 7.84 -11.10 14.08
CA HIS A 15 8.55 -9.84 13.79
C HIS A 15 10.08 -9.98 13.68
N VAL A 16 10.63 -11.17 13.89
CA VAL A 16 12.09 -11.39 13.99
C VAL A 16 12.66 -11.87 12.66
N ASP A 17 12.08 -12.91 12.07
CA ASP A 17 12.61 -13.58 10.88
C ASP A 17 11.62 -13.69 9.72
N ASN A 18 10.33 -13.44 9.98
CA ASN A 18 9.26 -13.57 8.99
C ASN A 18 8.41 -12.29 8.87
N CYS A 19 9.00 -11.12 9.14
CA CYS A 19 8.38 -9.83 8.89
C CYS A 19 9.29 -9.01 7.99
N TYR A 20 8.93 -8.92 6.71
CA TYR A 20 9.70 -8.19 5.70
C TYR A 20 9.96 -6.73 6.09
N PHE A 21 8.94 -6.04 6.61
CA PHE A 21 9.04 -4.65 7.03
C PHE A 21 9.94 -4.46 8.26
N CYS A 22 9.98 -5.45 9.16
CA CYS A 22 10.80 -5.43 10.36
C CYS A 22 12.28 -5.69 10.04
N MET A 23 12.54 -6.57 9.06
CA MET A 23 13.90 -6.94 8.64
C MET A 23 14.54 -5.93 7.69
N THR A 24 13.73 -5.20 6.92
CA THR A 24 14.24 -4.23 5.97
C THR A 24 14.69 -2.98 6.72
N PRO A 25 15.95 -2.52 6.57
CA PRO A 25 16.42 -1.34 7.27
C PRO A 25 15.56 -0.13 6.91
N PRO A 26 15.24 0.74 7.90
CA PRO A 26 14.30 1.82 7.69
C PRO A 26 14.80 2.78 6.61
N MET A 27 13.90 3.14 5.69
CA MET A 27 14.22 3.99 4.53
C MET A 27 14.51 5.45 4.92
N ASN A 28 14.22 5.84 6.17
CA ASN A 28 14.41 7.19 6.70
C ASN A 28 15.88 7.67 6.69
N MET A 29 16.86 6.76 6.64
CA MET A 29 18.28 7.10 6.62
C MET A 29 18.86 7.30 5.20
N GLY A 30 18.05 7.83 4.28
CA GLY A 30 18.49 8.25 2.95
C GLY A 30 18.88 7.08 2.05
N TRP A 31 17.89 6.53 1.35
CA TRP A 31 18.15 5.72 0.16
C TRP A 31 18.82 6.57 -0.92
N SER A 32 20.12 6.37 -1.11
CA SER A 32 20.83 6.95 -2.25
C SER A 32 20.80 5.99 -3.42
N ARG A 33 20.78 6.54 -4.65
CA ARG A 33 20.87 5.74 -5.89
C ARG A 33 22.08 4.79 -5.92
N LYS A 34 23.15 5.14 -5.19
CA LYS A 34 24.35 4.31 -5.00
C LYS A 34 24.12 3.10 -4.08
N LYS A 35 23.24 3.22 -3.08
CA LYS A 35 22.90 2.13 -2.14
C LYS A 35 21.82 1.19 -2.70
N LYS A 36 21.01 1.63 -3.67
CA LYS A 36 19.94 0.83 -4.30
C LYS A 36 20.42 -0.52 -4.86
N GLY A 37 21.60 -0.56 -5.50
CA GLY A 37 22.14 -1.81 -6.06
C GLY A 37 22.65 -2.82 -5.02
N ARG A 38 22.88 -2.38 -3.77
CA ARG A 38 23.28 -3.27 -2.67
C ARG A 38 22.09 -3.80 -1.87
N LEU A 39 20.89 -3.30 -2.15
CA LEU A 39 19.69 -3.76 -1.48
C LEU A 39 19.32 -5.14 -2.01
N LYS A 40 19.60 -6.17 -1.21
CA LYS A 40 19.12 -7.52 -1.44
C LYS A 40 17.86 -7.69 -0.60
N TYR A 41 16.76 -7.97 -1.27
CA TYR A 41 15.52 -8.35 -0.62
C TYR A 41 15.57 -9.84 -0.33
N SER A 42 15.38 -10.22 0.93
CA SER A 42 15.34 -11.61 1.34
C SER A 42 14.03 -12.25 0.88
N CYS A 43 14.09 -13.46 0.34
CA CYS A 43 12.90 -14.27 0.10
C CYS A 43 12.52 -14.97 1.40
N ILE A 44 11.47 -14.47 2.06
CA ILE A 44 10.95 -15.01 3.32
C ILE A 44 9.49 -15.42 3.13
N PRO A 45 8.92 -16.29 3.99
CA PRO A 45 7.54 -16.74 3.83
C PRO A 45 6.51 -15.61 3.74
N SER A 46 6.73 -14.48 4.42
CA SER A 46 5.86 -13.30 4.37
C SER A 46 6.01 -12.45 3.10
N ALA A 47 7.12 -12.59 2.37
CA ALA A 47 7.43 -11.78 1.20
C ALA A 47 8.30 -12.59 0.23
N ILE A 48 7.64 -13.28 -0.69
CA ILE A 48 8.31 -14.12 -1.68
C ILE A 48 8.69 -13.23 -2.86
N GLN A 49 9.98 -13.24 -3.22
CA GLN A 49 10.52 -12.32 -4.21
C GLN A 49 9.89 -12.54 -5.59
N ALA A 50 9.64 -11.44 -6.29
CA ALA A 50 9.20 -11.45 -7.69
C ALA A 50 10.22 -12.20 -8.57
N VAL A 51 9.70 -13.03 -9.49
CA VAL A 51 10.55 -13.79 -10.41
C VAL A 51 10.83 -12.93 -11.64
N PRO A 52 12.12 -12.67 -11.97
CA PRO A 52 12.47 -11.90 -13.15
C PRO A 52 11.98 -12.60 -14.42
N HIS A 53 11.60 -11.80 -15.41
CA HIS A 53 11.19 -12.33 -16.71
C HIS A 53 12.36 -13.05 -17.41
N SER A 54 12.11 -14.21 -18.00
CA SER A 54 13.03 -14.93 -18.90
C SER A 54 12.30 -15.28 -20.20
N ALA A 55 13.05 -15.63 -21.25
CA ALA A 55 12.45 -16.02 -22.53
C ALA A 55 11.59 -17.30 -22.41
N ASP A 56 11.89 -18.12 -21.40
CA ASP A 56 11.21 -19.40 -21.16
C ASP A 56 9.90 -19.25 -20.36
N MET A 57 9.62 -18.06 -19.83
CA MET A 57 8.40 -17.81 -19.06
C MET A 57 7.38 -17.00 -19.86
N PRO A 58 6.10 -17.42 -19.86
CA PRO A 58 5.06 -16.68 -20.54
C PRO A 58 4.85 -15.33 -19.86
N ILE A 59 4.67 -14.28 -20.66
CA ILE A 59 4.20 -12.98 -20.17
C ILE A 59 2.78 -13.20 -19.65
N LEU A 60 2.57 -13.01 -18.36
CA LEU A 60 1.21 -12.91 -17.83
C LEU A 60 0.61 -11.62 -18.38
N ASP A 61 -0.36 -11.74 -19.29
CA ASP A 61 -1.19 -10.59 -19.62
C ASP A 61 -1.91 -10.15 -18.34
N PRO A 62 -1.88 -8.84 -18.00
CA PRO A 62 -2.69 -8.36 -16.89
C PRO A 62 -4.13 -8.79 -17.15
N SER A 63 -4.76 -9.39 -16.14
CA SER A 63 -6.14 -9.85 -16.25
C SER A 63 -7.01 -8.75 -16.85
N LYS A 64 -7.64 -9.02 -17.99
CA LYS A 64 -8.61 -8.11 -18.59
C LYS A 64 -9.77 -8.03 -17.60
N LYS A 65 -9.78 -6.94 -16.83
CA LYS A 65 -10.84 -6.55 -15.89
C LYS A 65 -10.82 -7.41 -14.62
N TRP A 66 -10.22 -6.87 -13.55
CA TRP A 66 -10.78 -7.12 -12.23
C TRP A 66 -12.10 -6.33 -12.21
N GLU A 67 -13.21 -7.01 -12.42
CA GLU A 67 -14.47 -6.46 -11.92
C GLU A 67 -14.31 -6.55 -10.40
N ILE A 68 -14.22 -5.40 -9.73
CA ILE A 68 -14.62 -5.36 -8.33
C ILE A 68 -16.03 -5.91 -8.36
N VAL A 69 -16.24 -7.13 -7.85
CA VAL A 69 -17.58 -7.57 -7.49
C VAL A 69 -17.95 -6.65 -6.34
N GLN A 70 -18.54 -5.52 -6.69
CA GLN A 70 -19.38 -4.78 -5.77
C GLN A 70 -20.50 -5.76 -5.49
N ASP A 71 -20.48 -6.39 -4.32
CA ASP A 71 -21.64 -7.07 -3.79
C ASP A 71 -22.74 -6.00 -3.72
N TYR A 72 -23.60 -6.03 -4.74
CA TYR A 72 -24.69 -5.08 -4.92
C TYR A 72 -25.72 -5.38 -3.83
N VAL A 73 -25.57 -4.70 -2.70
CA VAL A 73 -26.71 -4.37 -1.85
C VAL A 73 -27.58 -3.43 -2.68
N GLU A 74 -28.80 -3.90 -2.94
CA GLU A 74 -29.87 -3.24 -3.68
C GLU A 74 -30.05 -1.79 -3.19
N ASP A 75 -29.97 -0.85 -4.15
CA ASP A 75 -30.24 0.60 -4.06
C ASP A 75 -30.36 1.20 -2.65
N GLU A 76 -29.25 1.70 -2.10
CA GLU A 76 -29.23 2.88 -1.24
C GLU A 76 -27.93 3.66 -1.56
N GLU A 77 -28.03 4.98 -1.48
CA GLU A 77 -27.15 5.98 -2.08
C GLU A 77 -25.64 5.82 -1.76
N PHE A 78 -24.82 6.21 -2.74
CA PHE A 78 -23.41 6.58 -2.65
C PHE A 78 -22.84 6.58 -1.22
N ILE A 79 -22.19 5.48 -0.81
CA ILE A 79 -21.60 5.37 0.53
C ILE A 79 -20.46 6.40 0.64
N SER A 80 -20.82 7.54 1.21
CA SER A 80 -19.94 8.53 1.83
C SER A 80 -18.87 7.83 2.70
N PRO A 81 -17.65 8.39 2.84
CA PRO A 81 -16.66 7.88 3.77
C PRO A 81 -17.32 7.60 5.11
N GLY A 82 -17.27 6.34 5.57
CA GLY A 82 -18.09 5.85 6.66
C GLY A 82 -18.08 6.82 7.84
N THR A 83 -19.17 7.56 8.00
CA THR A 83 -19.38 8.33 9.21
C THR A 83 -19.76 7.28 10.25
N SER A 84 -18.82 6.96 11.15
CA SER A 84 -19.25 6.69 12.51
C SER A 84 -20.11 7.90 12.86
N HIS A 85 -21.43 7.70 12.95
CA HIS A 85 -22.38 8.77 13.21
C HIS A 85 -22.21 9.18 14.67
N ASP A 86 -21.11 9.87 14.94
CA ASP A 86 -20.83 10.52 16.19
C ASP A 86 -21.74 11.75 16.23
N PRO A 87 -22.71 11.82 17.16
CA PRO A 87 -23.64 12.93 17.24
C PRO A 87 -22.96 14.27 17.56
N ASP A 88 -21.70 14.27 17.99
CA ASP A 88 -20.88 15.49 18.14
C ASP A 88 -20.07 15.83 16.87
N PHE A 89 -20.04 14.95 15.84
CA PHE A 89 -19.29 15.19 14.61
C PHE A 89 -20.14 15.91 13.56
N GLU A 90 -20.02 17.24 13.53
CA GLU A 90 -20.52 18.08 12.46
C GLU A 90 -19.54 18.01 11.27
N ALA A 91 -19.85 17.17 10.28
CA ALA A 91 -19.12 17.15 9.02
C ALA A 91 -19.43 18.44 8.24
N GLU A 92 -18.52 19.41 8.27
CA GLU A 92 -18.65 20.56 7.37
C GLU A 92 -18.52 20.06 5.92
N ASP A 93 -19.59 20.23 5.15
CA ASP A 93 -19.76 19.74 3.78
C ASP A 93 -18.98 20.64 2.79
N LEU A 94 -17.66 20.71 3.00
CA LEU A 94 -16.73 21.38 2.12
C LEU A 94 -16.27 20.34 1.10
N ASN A 95 -16.81 20.43 -0.11
CA ASN A 95 -16.35 19.67 -1.29
C ASN A 95 -14.87 19.92 -1.67
N GLU A 96 -14.09 20.59 -0.81
CA GLU A 96 -12.69 20.91 -1.01
C GLU A 96 -11.87 20.53 0.25
N PRO A 97 -10.74 19.82 0.10
CA PRO A 97 -9.95 19.37 1.23
C PRO A 97 -9.44 20.55 2.06
N HIS A 98 -9.56 20.43 3.40
CA HIS A 98 -9.09 21.44 4.33
C HIS A 98 -7.57 21.72 4.15
N ARG A 99 -7.23 22.97 3.85
CA ARG A 99 -5.85 23.41 3.62
C ARG A 99 -5.29 24.07 4.87
N LEU A 100 -4.49 23.32 5.61
CA LEU A 100 -3.81 23.81 6.81
C LEU A 100 -2.91 25.02 6.49
N ASN A 101 -2.95 26.04 7.35
CA ASN A 101 -2.13 27.24 7.24
C ASN A 101 -0.93 27.22 8.21
N GLN A 102 0.03 28.13 8.01
CA GLN A 102 1.26 28.18 8.81
C GLN A 102 0.99 28.50 10.29
N ALA A 103 -0.06 29.27 10.60
CA ALA A 103 -0.39 29.60 11.98
C ALA A 103 -0.90 28.36 12.74
N GLU A 104 -1.73 27.53 12.10
CA GLU A 104 -2.20 26.25 12.67
C GLU A 104 -1.05 25.27 12.91
N LEU A 105 -0.06 25.23 12.00
CA LEU A 105 1.15 24.41 12.19
C LEU A 105 2.05 24.93 13.32
N SER A 106 1.96 26.20 13.67
CA SER A 106 2.82 26.83 14.68
C SER A 106 2.33 26.59 16.12
N ASP A 107 1.08 26.14 16.28
CA ASP A 107 0.47 25.82 17.58
C ASP A 107 0.79 24.38 18.07
N LEU A 108 1.41 23.57 17.20
CA LEU A 108 1.80 22.17 17.49
C LEU A 108 3.21 22.03 18.12
N VAL A 109 3.77 23.13 18.62
CA VAL A 109 5.14 23.22 19.19
C VAL A 109 5.11 23.61 20.65
#